data_AF-A0A957VNW2-F1
#
_entry.id   AF-A0A957VNW2-F1
#
_cell.length_a   1.000
_cell.length_b   1.000
_cell.length_c   1.000
_cell.angle_alpha   90.00
_cell.angle_beta   90.00
_cell.angle_gamma   90.00
#
_symmetry.space_group_name_H-M   'P 1'
#
loop_
_entity.id
_entity.type
_entity.pdbx_description
1 polymer ?
#
loop_
_entity_poly.entity_id
_entity_poly.type
_entity_poly.pdbx_seq_one_letter_code
_entity_poly.pdbx_strand_id
1 'polypeptide(L)'
;MMKRDQVWMTAQTQAPLIMALVLSSALAVAMTAVRVIHSGSWVYTFLVWNLFLAWIPLAFALVLWWVSQWPRRPWGLSMALLGGWLLFFPNAPYIVTDLMHVGAHHDVPLWYDAMMLFVFAWNGLLLGFVSLWIVHQIVERRLGVVAGWLMVASALVAGGFGIYLGRFLRWNSWDVVTMPHSLLANILDLLVNPLAYPHAFSVTVAFAGTLAVMYVTLALLLRTQSRFDRTKHA
;
A
#
# COMPACT_ATOMS: atom_id res chain seq x y z
N MET A 1 -1.20 -18.13 31.72
CA MET A 1 -0.41 -18.83 30.69
C MET A 1 -1.04 -18.51 29.33
N MET A 2 -0.63 -17.38 28.73
CA MET A 2 -1.23 -16.81 27.52
C MET A 2 -0.70 -17.56 26.28
N LYS A 3 -1.57 -18.18 25.48
CA LYS A 3 -1.18 -18.83 24.23
C LYS A 3 -0.55 -17.80 23.30
N ARG A 4 0.71 -18.06 22.96
CA ARG A 4 1.59 -17.30 22.08
C ARG A 4 1.23 -17.46 20.60
N ASP A 5 0.03 -17.93 20.31
CA ASP A 5 -0.27 -18.55 19.04
C ASP A 5 -1.05 -17.60 18.14
N GLN A 6 -0.58 -17.55 16.90
CA GLN A 6 -1.23 -16.98 15.72
C GLN A 6 -1.06 -15.49 15.51
N VAL A 7 0.16 -15.01 15.29
CA VAL A 7 0.35 -14.19 14.08
C VAL A 7 0.61 -15.17 12.95
N TRP A 8 -0.07 -15.02 11.80
CA TRP A 8 0.28 -15.70 10.54
C TRP A 8 1.70 -15.39 10.05
N MET A 9 2.40 -14.52 10.77
CA MET A 9 3.76 -14.11 10.55
C MET A 9 4.64 -14.69 11.66
N THR A 10 4.93 -15.97 11.56
CA THR A 10 6.15 -16.52 12.16
C THR A 10 7.33 -16.11 11.29
N ALA A 11 8.54 -16.05 11.84
CA ALA A 11 9.74 -15.73 11.03
C ALA A 11 9.87 -16.66 9.79
N GLN A 12 9.40 -17.91 9.90
CA GLN A 12 9.37 -18.90 8.82
C GLN A 12 8.44 -18.54 7.64
N THR A 13 7.35 -17.80 7.88
CA THR A 13 6.39 -17.39 6.82
C THR A 13 6.67 -15.97 6.31
N GLN A 14 7.32 -15.12 7.11
CA GLN A 14 7.71 -13.76 6.71
C GLN A 14 8.83 -13.77 5.66
N ALA A 15 9.89 -14.55 5.87
CA ALA A 15 11.04 -14.58 4.98
C ALA A 15 10.69 -14.94 3.51
N PRO A 16 9.93 -16.01 3.21
CA PRO A 16 9.60 -16.34 1.83
C PRO A 16 8.68 -15.29 1.18
N LEU A 17 7.73 -14.70 1.93
CA LEU A 17 6.87 -13.63 1.41
C LEU A 17 7.69 -12.38 1.07
N ILE A 18 8.56 -11.94 1.97
CA ILE A 18 9.44 -10.78 1.73
C ILE A 18 10.36 -11.07 0.54
N MET A 19 10.93 -12.27 0.45
CA MET A 19 11.75 -12.68 -0.69
C MET A 19 10.97 -12.59 -2.00
N ALA A 20 9.74 -13.10 -2.04
CA ALA A 20 8.89 -13.01 -3.22
C ALA A 20 8.60 -11.55 -3.62
N LEU A 21 8.34 -10.67 -2.65
CA LEU A 21 8.13 -9.23 -2.90
C LEU A 21 9.41 -8.55 -3.43
N VAL A 22 10.58 -8.88 -2.87
CA VAL A 22 11.88 -8.38 -3.34
C VAL A 22 12.16 -8.86 -4.77
N LEU A 23 11.96 -10.13 -5.06
CA LEU A 23 12.15 -10.69 -6.41
C LEU A 23 11.19 -10.07 -7.43
N SER A 24 9.92 -9.90 -7.05
CA SER A 24 8.91 -9.22 -7.89
C SER A 24 9.25 -7.74 -8.13
N SER A 25 9.81 -7.05 -7.13
CA SER A 25 10.29 -5.68 -7.28
C SER A 25 11.55 -5.60 -8.15
N ALA A 26 12.48 -6.54 -7.98
CA ALA A 26 13.68 -6.65 -8.80
C ALA A 26 13.33 -6.89 -10.28
N LEU A 27 12.29 -7.71 -10.54
CA LEU A 27 11.76 -7.89 -11.89
C LEU A 27 11.27 -6.57 -12.49
N ALA A 28 10.48 -5.77 -11.75
CA ALA A 28 10.00 -4.46 -12.22
C ALA A 28 11.15 -3.51 -12.59
N VAL A 29 12.18 -3.45 -11.73
CA VAL A 29 13.37 -2.62 -11.95
C VAL A 29 14.17 -3.13 -13.16
N ALA A 30 14.37 -4.44 -13.26
CA ALA A 30 15.06 -5.06 -14.40
C ALA A 30 14.33 -4.78 -15.73
N MET A 31 12.99 -4.88 -15.74
CA MET A 31 12.20 -4.53 -16.91
C MET A 31 12.36 -3.06 -17.31
N THR A 32 12.41 -2.16 -16.33
CA THR A 32 12.67 -0.73 -16.59
C THR A 32 14.07 -0.53 -17.17
N ALA A 33 15.09 -1.19 -16.63
CA ALA A 33 16.46 -1.10 -17.12
C ALA A 33 16.58 -1.60 -18.57
N VAL A 34 15.98 -2.75 -18.89
CA VAL A 34 15.94 -3.29 -20.26
C VAL A 34 15.25 -2.32 -21.22
N ARG A 35 14.15 -1.69 -20.78
CA ARG A 35 13.45 -0.66 -21.57
C ARG A 35 14.37 0.53 -21.88
N VAL A 36 15.07 1.05 -20.87
CA VAL A 36 15.99 2.20 -21.01
C VAL A 36 17.13 1.84 -21.96
N ILE A 37 17.72 0.66 -21.83
CA ILE A 37 18.80 0.19 -22.71
C ILE A 37 18.32 0.07 -24.16
N HIS A 38 17.11 -0.46 -24.38
CA HIS A 38 16.57 -0.68 -25.73
C HIS A 38 16.10 0.61 -26.40
N SER A 39 15.39 1.47 -25.67
CA SER A 39 14.81 2.70 -26.22
C SER A 39 15.73 3.93 -26.17
N GLY A 40 16.77 3.89 -25.34
CA GLY A 40 17.59 5.07 -25.02
C GLY A 40 16.84 6.15 -24.21
N SER A 41 15.60 5.88 -23.78
CA SER A 41 14.69 6.83 -23.16
C SER A 41 14.52 6.56 -21.66
N TRP A 42 14.55 7.62 -20.85
CA TRP A 42 14.34 7.58 -19.39
C TRP A 42 12.85 7.57 -18.98
N VAL A 43 11.94 7.44 -19.96
CA VAL A 43 10.50 7.31 -19.72
C VAL A 43 10.22 6.13 -18.76
N TYR A 44 9.29 6.34 -17.84
CA TYR A 44 8.88 5.42 -16.76
C TYR A 44 9.90 5.15 -15.65
N THR A 45 11.08 5.78 -15.64
CA THR A 45 12.04 5.59 -14.53
C THR A 45 11.53 6.11 -13.18
N PHE A 46 10.59 7.07 -13.19
CA PHE A 46 9.88 7.52 -11.98
C PHE A 46 9.10 6.38 -11.28
N LEU A 47 8.73 5.30 -11.99
CA LEU A 47 8.07 4.15 -11.38
C LEU A 47 8.97 3.45 -10.36
N VAL A 48 10.28 3.47 -10.57
CA VAL A 48 11.26 2.93 -9.61
C VAL A 48 11.20 3.73 -8.31
N TRP A 49 11.05 5.05 -8.41
CA TRP A 49 10.85 5.92 -7.25
C TRP A 49 9.51 5.65 -6.55
N ASN A 50 8.42 5.51 -7.31
CA ASN A 50 7.11 5.17 -6.74
C ASN A 50 7.14 3.81 -6.05
N LEU A 51 7.83 2.83 -6.63
CA LEU A 51 8.01 1.50 -6.04
C LEU A 51 8.81 1.57 -4.73
N PHE A 52 9.90 2.35 -4.69
CA PHE A 52 10.63 2.61 -3.45
C PHE A 52 9.72 3.19 -2.36
N LEU A 53 8.91 4.20 -2.70
CA LEU A 53 7.95 4.77 -1.77
C LEU A 53 6.88 3.75 -1.33
N ALA A 54 6.49 2.80 -2.19
CA ALA A 54 5.53 1.74 -1.85
C ALA A 54 6.08 0.70 -0.86
N TRP A 55 7.40 0.58 -0.71
CA TRP A 55 8.02 -0.24 0.34
C TRP A 55 7.92 0.39 1.74
N ILE A 56 7.80 1.72 1.83
CA ILE A 56 7.81 2.46 3.11
C ILE A 56 6.66 2.03 4.04
N PRO A 57 5.39 1.93 3.59
CA PRO A 57 4.30 1.44 4.43
C PRO A 57 4.58 0.04 4.99
N LEU A 58 5.12 -0.86 4.18
CA LEU A 58 5.45 -2.20 4.64
C LEU A 58 6.55 -2.16 5.71
N ALA A 59 7.58 -1.33 5.54
CA ALA A 59 8.62 -1.15 6.54
C ALA A 59 8.04 -0.64 7.88
N PHE A 60 7.19 0.39 7.86
CA PHE A 60 6.50 0.88 9.06
C PHE A 60 5.65 -0.20 9.72
N ALA A 61 4.89 -0.96 8.92
CA ALA A 61 4.04 -2.05 9.43
C ALA A 61 4.86 -3.17 10.09
N LEU A 62 6.02 -3.55 9.51
CA LEU A 62 6.92 -4.55 10.08
C LEU A 62 7.58 -4.06 11.38
N VAL A 63 8.02 -2.80 11.44
CA VAL A 63 8.57 -2.20 12.67
C VAL A 63 7.48 -2.10 13.74
N LEU A 64 6.27 -1.66 13.38
CA LEU A 64 5.13 -1.63 14.29
C LEU A 64 4.79 -3.03 14.82
N TRP A 65 4.81 -4.04 13.95
CA TRP A 65 4.65 -5.43 14.36
C TRP A 65 5.72 -5.86 15.36
N TRP A 66 6.99 -5.55 15.11
CA TRP A 66 8.08 -5.90 16.02
C TRP A 66 7.94 -5.22 17.38
N VAL A 67 7.67 -3.91 17.40
CA VAL A 67 7.40 -3.13 18.64
C VAL A 67 6.18 -3.69 19.38
N SER A 68 5.17 -4.19 18.65
CA SER A 68 4.00 -4.83 19.26
C SER A 68 4.34 -6.15 19.98
N GLN A 69 5.51 -6.75 19.79
CA GLN A 69 5.91 -7.94 20.54
C GLN A 69 6.61 -7.62 21.87
N TRP A 70 6.93 -6.36 22.14
CA TRP A 70 7.67 -5.98 23.35
C TRP A 70 6.79 -6.09 24.61
N PRO A 71 7.35 -6.50 25.77
CA PRO A 71 6.59 -6.59 27.03
C PRO A 71 6.02 -5.25 27.49
N ARG A 72 6.79 -4.17 27.32
CA ARG A 72 6.37 -2.78 27.56
C ARG A 72 6.30 -2.07 26.22
N ARG A 73 5.08 -1.87 25.72
CA ARG A 73 4.82 -1.27 24.41
C ARG A 73 4.74 0.25 24.53
N PRO A 74 5.69 1.02 23.99
CA PRO A 74 5.61 2.47 24.00
C PRO A 74 4.45 2.97 23.13
N TRP A 75 3.42 3.53 23.76
CA TRP A 75 2.24 4.07 23.06
C TRP A 75 2.61 5.13 22.04
N GLY A 76 3.43 6.11 22.42
CA GLY A 76 3.85 7.20 21.54
C GLY A 76 4.54 6.71 20.26
N LEU A 77 5.50 5.78 20.39
CA LEU A 77 6.16 5.17 19.24
C LEU A 77 5.19 4.38 18.36
N SER A 78 4.25 3.64 18.96
CA SER A 78 3.24 2.88 18.20
C SER A 78 2.35 3.81 17.37
N MET A 79 1.94 4.94 17.93
CA MET A 79 1.13 5.95 17.24
C MET A 79 1.93 6.66 16.15
N ALA A 80 3.20 6.99 16.40
CA ALA A 80 4.08 7.57 15.39
C ALA A 80 4.28 6.64 14.19
N LEU A 81 4.51 5.35 14.44
CA LEU A 81 4.64 4.34 13.38
C LEU A 81 3.33 4.14 12.61
N LEU A 82 2.18 4.17 13.29
CA LEU A 82 0.87 4.07 12.65
C LEU A 82 0.55 5.30 11.79
N GLY A 83 0.88 6.50 12.28
CA GLY A 83 0.75 7.75 11.53
C GLY A 83 1.65 7.78 10.30
N GLY A 84 2.93 7.39 10.45
CA GLY A 84 3.86 7.24 9.34
C GLY A 84 3.40 6.21 8.31
N TRP A 85 2.91 5.05 8.77
CA TRP A 85 2.31 4.06 7.90
C TRP A 85 1.14 4.64 7.08
N LEU A 86 0.18 5.30 7.74
CA LEU A 86 -1.01 5.85 7.06
C LEU A 86 -0.65 6.97 6.07
N LEU A 87 0.38 7.76 6.38
CA LEU A 87 0.86 8.83 5.51
C LEU A 87 1.39 8.32 4.17
N PHE A 88 2.16 7.23 4.20
CA PHE A 88 2.74 6.62 3.01
C PHE A 88 1.83 5.57 2.37
N PHE A 89 0.80 5.09 3.08
CA PHE A 89 -0.10 4.04 2.61
C PHE A 89 -0.70 4.33 1.22
N PRO A 90 -1.18 5.55 0.90
CA PRO A 90 -1.79 5.83 -0.40
C PRO A 90 -0.84 5.68 -1.59
N ASN A 91 0.48 5.84 -1.39
CA ASN A 91 1.45 5.71 -2.47
C ASN A 91 1.53 4.27 -3.02
N ALA A 92 1.30 3.26 -2.18
CA ALA A 92 1.36 1.86 -2.61
C ALA A 92 0.27 1.53 -3.67
N PRO A 93 -1.04 1.75 -3.42
CA PRO A 93 -2.06 1.56 -4.44
C PRO A 93 -2.05 2.64 -5.54
N TYR A 94 -1.42 3.80 -5.34
CA TYR A 94 -1.29 4.84 -6.36
C TYR A 94 -0.60 4.36 -7.64
N ILE A 95 0.36 3.44 -7.55
CA ILE A 95 1.06 2.88 -8.71
C ILE A 95 0.09 2.25 -9.72
N VAL A 96 -1.08 1.76 -9.28
CA VAL A 96 -2.12 1.22 -10.17
C VAL A 96 -2.58 2.26 -11.20
N THR A 97 -2.59 3.55 -10.82
CA THR A 97 -3.00 4.61 -11.75
C THR A 97 -2.05 4.78 -12.91
N ASP A 98 -0.78 4.38 -12.79
CA ASP A 98 0.20 4.50 -13.87
C ASP A 98 -0.11 3.55 -15.05
N LEU A 99 -1.00 2.57 -14.88
CA LEU A 99 -1.56 1.75 -15.97
C LEU A 99 -2.25 2.58 -17.05
N MET A 100 -2.70 3.81 -16.75
CA MET A 100 -3.31 4.67 -17.75
C MET A 100 -2.33 5.16 -18.83
N HIS A 101 -1.02 4.96 -18.64
CA HIS A 101 -0.01 5.29 -19.65
C HIS A 101 0.29 4.14 -20.62
N VAL A 102 -0.38 2.99 -20.50
CA VAL A 102 -0.24 1.93 -21.49
C VAL A 102 -0.56 2.49 -22.88
N GLY A 103 0.40 2.41 -23.81
CA GLY A 103 0.28 2.95 -25.17
C GLY A 103 0.57 4.45 -25.31
N ALA A 104 1.05 5.13 -24.25
CA ALA A 104 1.45 6.54 -24.34
C ALA A 104 2.75 6.75 -25.15
N HIS A 105 3.60 5.73 -25.22
CA HIS A 105 4.89 5.76 -25.90
C HIS A 105 5.03 4.59 -26.85
N HIS A 106 5.75 4.80 -27.96
CA HIS A 106 5.92 3.82 -29.05
C HIS A 106 7.38 3.36 -29.21
N ASP A 107 8.25 3.67 -28.23
CA ASP A 107 9.69 3.39 -28.28
C ASP A 107 10.03 1.90 -28.07
N VAL A 108 9.09 1.15 -27.49
CA VAL A 108 9.17 -0.30 -27.25
C VAL A 108 7.82 -0.95 -27.57
N PRO A 109 7.78 -2.28 -27.81
CA PRO A 109 6.52 -2.97 -28.08
C PRO A 109 5.49 -2.75 -26.96
N LEU A 110 4.24 -2.48 -27.34
CA LEU A 110 3.15 -2.18 -26.40
C LEU A 110 2.98 -3.24 -25.30
N TRP A 111 3.12 -4.53 -25.66
CA TRP A 111 3.01 -5.63 -24.71
C TRP A 111 4.06 -5.56 -23.60
N TYR A 112 5.24 -5.02 -23.90
CA TYR A 112 6.33 -4.87 -22.95
C TYR A 112 6.00 -3.78 -21.92
N ASP A 113 5.59 -2.60 -22.39
CA ASP A 113 5.18 -1.49 -21.51
C ASP A 113 3.95 -1.87 -20.67
N ALA A 114 2.98 -2.57 -21.26
CA ALA A 114 1.82 -3.09 -20.55
C ALA A 114 2.21 -4.07 -19.44
N MET A 115 3.09 -5.03 -19.73
CA MET A 115 3.57 -5.98 -18.72
C MET A 115 4.39 -5.29 -17.64
N MET A 116 5.27 -4.37 -18.00
CA MET A 116 6.09 -3.62 -17.05
C MET A 116 5.21 -2.82 -16.08
N LEU A 117 4.28 -2.03 -16.60
CA LEU A 117 3.34 -1.24 -15.79
C LEU A 117 2.46 -2.14 -14.91
N PHE A 118 2.02 -3.28 -15.43
CA PHE A 118 1.29 -4.28 -14.64
C PHE A 118 2.12 -4.82 -13.48
N VAL A 119 3.39 -5.18 -13.69
CA VAL A 119 4.26 -5.67 -12.62
C VAL A 119 4.49 -4.58 -11.56
N PHE A 120 4.60 -3.31 -11.94
CA PHE A 120 4.63 -2.20 -10.98
C PHE A 120 3.33 -2.09 -10.17
N ALA A 121 2.17 -2.09 -10.84
CA ALA A 121 0.86 -2.03 -10.19
C ALA A 121 0.65 -3.22 -9.23
N TRP A 122 1.08 -4.41 -9.65
CA TRP A 122 1.06 -5.63 -8.85
C TRP A 122 1.90 -5.50 -7.57
N ASN A 123 3.13 -5.02 -7.68
CA ASN A 123 3.99 -4.76 -6.52
C ASN A 123 3.38 -3.71 -5.58
N GLY A 124 2.86 -2.61 -6.12
CA GLY A 124 2.20 -1.56 -5.33
C GLY A 124 1.02 -2.11 -4.51
N LEU A 125 0.14 -2.89 -5.14
CA LEU A 125 -0.99 -3.53 -4.46
C LEU A 125 -0.54 -4.54 -3.40
N LEU A 126 0.43 -5.41 -3.72
CA LEU A 126 0.92 -6.40 -2.76
C LEU A 126 1.57 -5.75 -1.55
N LEU A 127 2.48 -4.79 -1.74
CA LEU A 127 3.14 -4.08 -0.65
C LEU A 127 2.11 -3.34 0.22
N GLY A 128 1.16 -2.66 -0.42
CA GLY A 128 0.05 -1.97 0.25
C GLY A 128 -0.79 -2.94 1.08
N PHE A 129 -1.29 -4.01 0.49
CA PHE A 129 -2.18 -4.95 1.18
C PHE A 129 -1.49 -5.80 2.24
N VAL A 130 -0.24 -6.22 2.04
CA VAL A 130 0.53 -6.90 3.09
C VAL A 130 0.73 -5.95 4.27
N SER A 131 1.09 -4.69 4.03
CA SER A 131 1.22 -3.71 5.12
C SER A 131 -0.11 -3.49 5.87
N LEU A 132 -1.21 -3.37 5.14
CA LEU A 132 -2.55 -3.19 5.69
C LEU A 132 -3.02 -4.41 6.49
N TRP A 133 -2.71 -5.62 6.01
CA TRP A 133 -2.99 -6.86 6.73
C TRP A 133 -2.28 -6.91 8.08
N ILE A 134 -1.00 -6.54 8.13
CA ILE A 134 -0.22 -6.49 9.37
C ILE A 134 -0.87 -5.52 10.36
N VAL A 135 -1.15 -4.28 9.92
CA VAL A 135 -1.76 -3.26 10.77
C VAL A 135 -3.15 -3.68 11.24
N HIS A 136 -3.97 -4.23 10.35
CA HIS A 136 -5.30 -4.75 10.69
C HIS A 136 -5.20 -5.80 11.80
N GLN A 137 -4.29 -6.76 11.69
CA GLN A 137 -4.10 -7.80 12.70
C GLN A 137 -3.61 -7.25 14.05
N ILE A 138 -2.77 -6.21 14.06
CA ILE A 138 -2.31 -5.56 15.28
C ILE A 138 -3.47 -4.83 15.98
N VAL A 139 -4.25 -4.06 15.22
CA VAL A 139 -5.39 -3.30 15.75
C VAL A 139 -6.50 -4.24 16.22
N GLU A 140 -6.83 -5.26 15.45
CA GLU A 140 -7.84 -6.28 15.78
C GLU A 140 -7.52 -6.98 17.12
N ARG A 141 -6.25 -7.31 17.37
CA ARG A 141 -5.83 -7.92 18.65
C ARG A 141 -5.88 -6.97 19.82
N ARG A 142 -5.62 -5.69 19.58
CA ARG A 142 -5.46 -4.70 20.65
C ARG A 142 -6.80 -4.08 21.06
N LEU A 143 -7.63 -3.76 20.07
CA LEU A 143 -8.86 -2.98 20.23
C LEU A 143 -10.11 -3.75 19.79
N GLY A 144 -9.96 -4.97 19.28
CA GLY A 144 -11.05 -5.83 18.84
C GLY A 144 -11.34 -5.76 17.33
N VAL A 145 -12.14 -6.70 16.86
CA VAL A 145 -12.47 -6.92 15.44
C VAL A 145 -13.08 -5.68 14.78
N VAL A 146 -14.02 -5.02 15.47
CA VAL A 146 -14.68 -3.82 14.94
C VAL A 146 -13.68 -2.70 14.69
N ALA A 147 -12.80 -2.42 15.66
CA ALA A 147 -11.76 -1.39 15.51
C ALA A 147 -10.78 -1.73 14.37
N GLY A 148 -10.43 -3.01 14.21
CA GLY A 148 -9.59 -3.49 13.10
C GLY A 148 -10.18 -3.15 11.73
N TRP A 149 -11.46 -3.47 11.52
CA TRP A 149 -12.14 -3.17 10.26
C TRP A 149 -12.42 -1.69 10.05
N LEU A 150 -12.71 -0.92 11.11
CA LEU A 150 -12.83 0.53 11.01
C LEU A 150 -11.51 1.18 10.58
N MET A 151 -10.37 0.70 11.10
CA MET A 151 -9.06 1.12 10.63
C MET A 151 -8.92 0.82 9.14
N VAL A 152 -9.20 -0.42 8.71
CA VAL A 152 -9.11 -0.83 7.30
C VAL A 152 -9.95 0.08 6.41
N ALA A 153 -11.22 0.30 6.75
CA ALA A 153 -12.11 1.18 5.99
C ALA A 153 -11.53 2.60 5.88
N SER A 154 -11.04 3.15 7.00
CA SER A 154 -10.43 4.49 7.04
C SER A 154 -9.18 4.58 6.16
N ALA A 155 -8.30 3.58 6.23
CA ALA A 155 -7.09 3.54 5.43
C ALA A 155 -7.37 3.39 3.94
N LEU A 156 -8.40 2.61 3.56
CA LEU A 156 -8.78 2.45 2.15
C LEU A 156 -9.40 3.74 1.58
N VAL A 157 -10.21 4.46 2.36
CA VAL A 157 -10.71 5.80 1.99
C VAL A 157 -9.55 6.78 1.86
N ALA A 158 -8.64 6.81 2.84
CA ALA A 158 -7.43 7.63 2.77
C ALA A 158 -6.54 7.26 1.56
N GLY A 159 -6.47 5.97 1.22
CA GLY A 159 -5.80 5.46 0.03
C GLY A 159 -6.43 6.00 -1.25
N GLY A 160 -7.74 5.87 -1.42
CA GLY A 160 -8.47 6.42 -2.57
C GLY A 160 -8.33 7.94 -2.69
N PHE A 161 -8.38 8.65 -1.56
CA PHE A 161 -8.18 10.11 -1.53
C PHE A 161 -6.75 10.50 -1.88
N GLY A 162 -5.75 9.81 -1.32
CA GLY A 162 -4.34 10.06 -1.64
C GLY A 162 -4.00 9.74 -3.10
N ILE A 163 -4.69 8.77 -3.72
CA ILE A 163 -4.60 8.55 -5.17
C ILE A 163 -5.04 9.79 -5.94
N TYR A 164 -6.14 10.41 -5.54
CA TYR A 164 -6.59 11.65 -6.16
C TYR A 164 -5.55 12.77 -5.99
N LEU A 165 -5.05 12.97 -4.76
CA LEU A 165 -4.02 13.98 -4.47
C LEU A 165 -2.77 13.78 -5.32
N GLY A 166 -2.27 12.56 -5.43
CA GLY A 166 -1.09 12.26 -6.23
C GLY A 166 -1.34 12.40 -7.72
N ARG A 167 -2.47 11.90 -8.22
CA ARG A 167 -2.68 11.80 -9.67
C ARG A 167 -3.09 13.13 -10.30
N PHE A 168 -3.93 13.88 -9.62
CA PHE A 168 -4.54 15.09 -10.17
C PHE A 168 -3.93 16.36 -9.61
N LEU A 169 -3.54 16.37 -8.33
CA LEU A 169 -2.90 17.53 -7.70
C LEU A 169 -1.36 17.40 -7.64
N ARG A 170 -0.79 16.25 -8.06
CA ARG A 170 0.65 15.97 -8.12
C ARG A 170 1.37 16.04 -6.76
N TRP A 171 0.64 15.83 -5.68
CA TRP A 171 1.20 15.73 -4.33
C TRP A 171 1.80 14.35 -4.06
N ASN A 172 3.00 14.31 -3.51
CA ASN A 172 3.68 13.11 -3.05
C ASN A 172 3.63 13.02 -1.51
N SER A 173 3.85 11.82 -0.96
CA SER A 173 3.84 11.62 0.50
C SER A 173 4.90 12.44 1.25
N TRP A 174 5.98 12.87 0.57
CA TRP A 174 7.02 13.71 1.16
C TRP A 174 6.67 15.21 1.17
N ASP A 175 5.63 15.63 0.46
CA ASP A 175 5.22 17.04 0.42
C ASP A 175 4.61 17.53 1.72
N VAL A 176 4.22 16.60 2.60
CA VAL A 176 3.86 16.87 3.99
C VAL A 176 5.01 17.52 4.75
N VAL A 177 6.26 17.23 4.38
CA VAL A 177 7.46 17.77 5.02
C VAL A 177 7.98 19.00 4.27
N THR A 178 7.99 18.98 2.94
CA THR A 178 8.56 20.07 2.13
C THR A 178 7.59 21.23 1.93
N MET A 179 6.28 20.97 1.90
CA MET A 179 5.23 21.94 1.60
C MET A 179 3.96 21.75 2.46
N PRO A 180 4.08 21.72 3.80
CA PRO A 180 2.96 21.37 4.69
C PRO A 180 1.76 22.32 4.58
N HIS A 181 2.00 23.64 4.45
CA HIS A 181 0.93 24.63 4.46
C HIS A 181 0.07 24.60 3.20
N SER A 182 0.69 24.46 2.01
CA SER A 182 -0.03 24.41 0.74
C SER A 182 -0.76 23.08 0.56
N LEU A 183 -0.17 21.97 1.00
CA LEU A 183 -0.86 20.68 1.02
C LEU A 183 -2.08 20.74 1.95
N LEU A 184 -1.92 21.26 3.16
CA LEU A 184 -3.01 21.37 4.12
C LEU A 184 -4.14 22.29 3.61
N ALA A 185 -3.81 23.42 2.99
CA ALA A 185 -4.80 24.32 2.42
C ALA A 185 -5.64 23.64 1.34
N ASN A 186 -5.02 22.87 0.43
CA ASN A 186 -5.74 22.11 -0.59
C ASN A 186 -6.62 21.01 0.02
N ILE A 187 -6.11 20.26 0.99
CA ILE A 187 -6.90 19.22 1.68
C ILE A 187 -8.13 19.86 2.36
N LEU A 188 -7.94 20.97 3.06
CA LEU A 188 -9.02 21.67 3.75
C LEU A 188 -10.07 22.20 2.76
N ASP A 189 -9.65 22.80 1.65
CA ASP A 189 -10.59 23.29 0.64
C ASP A 189 -11.43 22.15 0.04
N LEU A 190 -10.80 21.00 -0.26
CA LEU A 190 -11.52 19.81 -0.74
C LEU A 190 -12.52 19.25 0.28
N LEU A 191 -12.18 19.29 1.57
CA LEU A 191 -13.05 18.77 2.64
C LEU A 191 -14.21 19.73 2.97
N VAL A 192 -13.98 21.04 2.87
CA VAL A 192 -15.01 22.06 3.16
C VAL A 192 -15.96 22.23 1.97
N ASN A 193 -15.47 22.07 0.74
CA ASN A 193 -16.25 22.26 -0.49
C ASN A 193 -16.39 20.97 -1.32
N PRO A 194 -16.91 19.85 -0.77
CA PRO A 194 -16.92 18.56 -1.48
C PRO A 194 -17.79 18.57 -2.74
N LEU A 195 -18.87 19.38 -2.75
CA LEU A 195 -19.75 19.52 -3.92
C LEU A 195 -19.09 20.32 -5.06
N ALA A 196 -18.08 21.13 -4.77
CA ALA A 196 -17.29 21.84 -5.78
C ALA A 196 -16.30 20.92 -6.50
N TYR A 197 -15.95 19.78 -5.90
CA TYR A 197 -14.98 18.82 -6.40
C TYR A 197 -15.59 17.41 -6.62
N PRO A 198 -16.63 17.27 -7.46
CA PRO A 198 -17.28 15.98 -7.70
C PRO A 198 -16.32 14.93 -8.25
N HIS A 199 -15.28 15.36 -8.97
CA HIS A 199 -14.23 14.51 -9.48
C HIS A 199 -13.37 13.89 -8.36
N ALA A 200 -13.01 14.67 -7.33
CA ALA A 200 -12.26 14.17 -6.18
C ALA A 200 -13.02 13.09 -5.41
N PHE A 201 -14.31 13.34 -5.20
CA PHE A 201 -15.20 12.38 -4.56
C PHE A 201 -15.34 11.09 -5.38
N SER A 202 -15.61 11.22 -6.69
CA SER A 202 -15.81 10.08 -7.58
C SER A 202 -14.57 9.16 -7.64
N VAL A 203 -13.38 9.74 -7.79
CA VAL A 203 -12.11 9.00 -7.78
C VAL A 203 -11.90 8.32 -6.43
N THR A 204 -12.10 9.05 -5.33
CA THR A 204 -11.89 8.51 -3.97
C THR A 204 -12.80 7.30 -3.73
N VAL A 205 -14.10 7.40 -4.04
CA VAL A 205 -15.06 6.32 -3.84
C VAL A 205 -14.75 5.12 -4.75
N ALA A 206 -14.46 5.36 -6.03
CA ALA A 206 -14.17 4.29 -6.99
C ALA A 206 -12.91 3.49 -6.58
N PHE A 207 -11.82 4.17 -6.25
CA PHE A 207 -10.59 3.51 -5.82
C PHE A 207 -10.74 2.87 -4.43
N ALA A 208 -11.33 3.56 -3.45
CA ALA A 208 -11.55 2.98 -2.12
C ALA A 208 -12.43 1.72 -2.19
N GLY A 209 -13.51 1.75 -2.97
CA GLY A 209 -14.38 0.59 -3.19
C GLY A 209 -13.65 -0.58 -3.86
N THR A 210 -12.87 -0.30 -4.91
CA THR A 210 -12.07 -1.32 -5.60
C THR A 210 -11.05 -1.96 -4.66
N LEU A 211 -10.29 -1.14 -3.93
CA LEU A 211 -9.30 -1.62 -2.96
C LEU A 211 -9.96 -2.38 -1.81
N ALA A 212 -11.17 -2.00 -1.39
CA ALA A 212 -11.93 -2.72 -0.37
C ALA A 212 -12.31 -4.13 -0.81
N VAL A 213 -12.84 -4.30 -2.03
CA VAL A 213 -13.17 -5.63 -2.57
C VAL A 213 -11.92 -6.51 -2.66
N MET A 214 -10.82 -5.96 -3.20
CA MET A 214 -9.55 -6.68 -3.29
C MET A 214 -9.01 -7.08 -1.92
N TYR A 215 -9.02 -6.16 -0.95
CA TYR A 215 -8.53 -6.42 0.41
C TYR A 215 -9.39 -7.44 1.15
N VAL A 216 -10.72 -7.34 1.07
CA VAL A 216 -11.63 -8.33 1.69
C VAL A 216 -11.38 -9.71 1.09
N THR A 217 -11.17 -9.81 -0.22
CA THR A 217 -10.83 -11.07 -0.89
C THR A 217 -9.54 -11.66 -0.32
N LEU A 218 -8.48 -10.85 -0.21
CA LEU A 218 -7.22 -11.28 0.40
C LEU A 218 -7.42 -11.72 1.86
N ALA A 219 -8.14 -10.93 2.65
CA ALA A 219 -8.39 -11.21 4.06
C ALA A 219 -9.14 -12.54 4.25
N LEU A 220 -10.13 -12.84 3.38
CA LEU A 220 -10.85 -14.11 3.39
C LEU A 220 -9.91 -15.27 3.03
N LEU A 221 -9.12 -15.15 1.97
CA LEU A 221 -8.15 -16.18 1.58
C LEU A 221 -7.17 -16.50 2.71
N LEU A 222 -6.58 -15.49 3.34
CA LEU A 222 -5.66 -15.66 4.46
C LEU A 222 -6.34 -16.28 5.70
N ARG A 223 -7.59 -15.87 5.99
CA ARG A 223 -8.36 -16.44 7.11
C ARG A 223 -8.80 -17.88 6.82
N THR A 224 -9.07 -18.28 5.59
CA THR A 224 -9.44 -19.66 5.27
C THR A 224 -8.29 -20.64 5.47
N GLN A 225 -7.08 -20.31 4.99
CA GLN A 225 -5.87 -21.12 5.26
C GLN A 225 -5.67 -21.34 6.76
N SER A 226 -5.99 -20.31 7.57
CA SER A 226 -5.88 -20.41 9.02
C SER A 226 -6.75 -21.43 9.72
N ARG A 227 -7.91 -21.71 9.15
CA ARG A 227 -8.84 -22.70 9.69
C ARG A 227 -8.38 -24.09 9.31
N PHE A 228 -7.88 -24.29 8.09
CA PHE A 228 -7.39 -25.59 7.62
C PHE A 228 -6.19 -26.11 8.43
N ASP A 229 -5.23 -25.24 8.77
CA ASP A 229 -4.07 -25.69 9.56
C ASP A 229 -4.45 -26.07 10.99
N ARG A 230 -5.45 -25.40 11.59
CA ARG A 230 -5.98 -25.77 12.92
C ARG A 230 -6.65 -27.14 12.91
N THR A 231 -7.34 -27.52 11.84
CA THR A 231 -7.99 -28.83 11.73
C THR A 231 -7.04 -29.99 11.46
N LYS A 232 -5.83 -29.73 10.93
CA LYS A 232 -4.81 -30.77 10.71
C LYS A 232 -4.01 -31.14 11.96
N HIS A 233 -4.00 -30.27 12.96
CA HIS A 233 -3.24 -30.41 14.20
C HIS A 233 -4.12 -30.62 15.45
N ALA A 234 -5.44 -30.80 15.26
CA ALA A 234 -6.39 -31.17 16.29
C ALA A 234 -6.63 -32.69 16.24
#